data_AF-A0A3A5JLN5-F1
#
_entry.id   AF-A0A3A5JLN5-F1
#
_cell.length_a   1.000
_cell.length_b   1.000
_cell.length_c   1.000
_cell.angle_alpha   90.00
_cell.angle_beta   90.00
_cell.angle_gamma   90.00
#
_symmetry.space_group_name_H-M   'P 1'
#
loop_
_entity.id
_entity.type
_entity.pdbx_description
1 polymer ?
#
loop_
_entity_poly.entity_id
_entity_poly.type
_entity_poly.pdbx_seq_one_letter_code
_entity_poly.pdbx_strand_id
1 'polypeptide(L)'
;MYRPGHTGVWLLLYAPIGFYLLSTGNPLFALLGAGIVFIVEPIPDRDQRIPFLKHRGFSHTFGFALLVGLIIGAFGWFLGDRAFVLAGQWLASSGFTGLGQQVVAARTAINAAQLGTFGFAMGVFAILTHLIGDVLTPMGIRPFWPLSNSSYSLSITTAKNPVANSALLILGVLASGGAFWLWTTGGG
;
A
#
# COMPACT_ATOMS: atom_id res chain seq x y z
N MET A 1 3.91 15.54 -0.15
CA MET A 1 5.14 15.58 0.71
C MET A 1 6.32 15.01 -0.08
N TYR A 2 7.52 14.86 0.50
CA TYR A 2 8.60 14.08 -0.15
C TYR A 2 8.52 12.60 0.23
N ARG A 3 9.26 11.77 -0.51
CA ARG A 3 9.23 10.30 -0.38
C ARG A 3 9.37 9.78 1.06
N PRO A 4 10.32 10.24 1.90
CA PRO A 4 10.44 9.73 3.26
C PRO A 4 9.18 9.94 4.09
N GLY A 5 8.54 11.11 3.92
CA GLY A 5 7.34 11.42 4.65
C GLY A 5 6.12 10.65 4.16
N HIS A 6 5.95 10.45 2.85
CA HIS A 6 4.92 9.55 2.29
C HIS A 6 5.11 8.11 2.78
N THR A 7 6.36 7.63 2.78
CA THR A 7 6.71 6.31 3.34
C THR A 7 6.30 6.20 4.80
N GLY A 8 6.59 7.23 5.60
CA GLY A 8 6.16 7.30 7.00
C GLY A 8 4.65 7.23 7.19
N VAL A 9 3.89 7.99 6.40
CA VAL A 9 2.42 8.02 6.46
C VAL A 9 1.83 6.64 6.20
N TRP A 10 2.21 5.97 5.11
CA TRP A 10 1.60 4.67 4.82
C TRP A 10 2.05 3.59 5.81
N LEU A 11 3.31 3.61 6.28
CA LEU A 11 3.78 2.69 7.32
C LEU A 11 2.97 2.85 8.61
N LEU A 12 2.75 4.10 9.04
CA LEU A 12 1.98 4.42 10.24
C LEU A 12 0.53 3.92 10.13
N LEU A 13 -0.11 4.16 8.98
CA LEU A 13 -1.50 3.75 8.76
C LEU A 13 -1.64 2.24 8.52
N TYR A 14 -0.63 1.60 7.93
CA TYR A 14 -0.64 0.17 7.65
C TYR A 14 -0.32 -0.67 8.89
N ALA A 15 0.44 -0.16 9.86
CA ALA A 15 0.81 -0.85 11.09
C ALA A 15 -0.36 -1.60 11.79
N PRO A 16 -1.53 -0.98 12.06
CA PRO A 16 -2.66 -1.69 12.66
C PRO A 16 -3.27 -2.77 11.74
N ILE A 17 -3.26 -2.56 10.43
CA ILE A 17 -3.74 -3.55 9.45
C ILE A 17 -2.79 -4.76 9.41
N GLY A 18 -1.48 -4.49 9.36
CA GLY A 18 -0.46 -5.52 9.43
C GLY A 18 -0.55 -6.33 10.73
N PHE A 19 -0.70 -5.66 11.88
CA PHE A 19 -0.91 -6.33 13.16
C PHE A 19 -2.15 -7.23 13.15
N TYR A 20 -3.29 -6.74 12.66
CA TYR A 20 -4.53 -7.52 12.58
C TYR A 20 -4.38 -8.76 11.68
N LEU A 21 -3.73 -8.61 10.52
CA LEU A 21 -3.48 -9.74 9.63
C LEU A 21 -2.53 -10.76 10.27
N LEU A 22 -1.50 -10.31 10.96
CA LEU A 22 -0.58 -11.20 11.68
C LEU A 22 -1.29 -11.94 12.83
N SER A 23 -2.05 -11.23 13.67
CA SER A 23 -2.74 -11.81 14.84
C SER A 23 -3.88 -12.76 14.48
N THR A 24 -4.39 -12.71 13.25
CA THR A 24 -5.39 -13.64 12.72
C THR A 24 -4.78 -14.80 11.93
N GLY A 25 -3.46 -14.98 11.96
CA GLY A 25 -2.77 -16.08 11.28
C GLY A 25 -2.62 -15.88 9.77
N ASN A 26 -2.66 -14.64 9.29
CA ASN A 26 -2.54 -14.29 7.86
C ASN A 26 -1.24 -13.52 7.53
N PRO A 27 -0.03 -14.03 7.88
CA PRO A 27 1.23 -13.32 7.68
C PRO A 27 1.54 -13.04 6.20
N LEU A 28 1.12 -13.93 5.32
CA LEU A 28 1.26 -13.74 3.87
C LEU A 28 0.49 -12.51 3.37
N PHE A 29 -0.76 -12.33 3.81
CA PHE A 29 -1.53 -11.14 3.48
C PHE A 29 -0.92 -9.88 4.10
N ALA A 30 -0.41 -9.97 5.33
CA ALA A 30 0.30 -8.85 5.96
C ALA A 30 1.49 -8.38 5.12
N LEU A 31 2.29 -9.30 4.58
CA LEU A 31 3.43 -8.99 3.70
C LEU A 31 2.99 -8.51 2.31
N LEU A 32 2.02 -9.18 1.69
CA LEU A 32 1.50 -8.80 0.38
C LEU A 32 0.90 -7.40 0.41
N GLY A 33 0.10 -7.07 1.43
CA GLY A 33 -0.49 -5.75 1.58
C GLY A 33 0.57 -4.67 1.71
N ALA A 34 1.59 -4.88 2.56
CA ALA A 34 2.70 -3.94 2.70
C ALA A 34 3.45 -3.75 1.37
N GLY A 35 3.71 -4.84 0.63
CA GLY A 35 4.34 -4.79 -0.68
C GLY A 35 3.50 -4.05 -1.73
N ILE A 36 2.18 -4.28 -1.77
CA ILE A 36 1.26 -3.56 -2.65
C ILE A 36 1.32 -2.07 -2.32
N VAL A 37 1.17 -1.68 -1.06
CA VAL A 37 1.18 -0.28 -0.65
C VAL A 37 2.49 0.39 -1.01
N PHE A 38 3.63 -0.24 -0.73
CA PHE A 38 4.96 0.26 -1.09
C PHE A 38 5.12 0.54 -2.60
N ILE A 39 4.57 -0.33 -3.46
CA ILE A 39 4.67 -0.21 -4.92
C ILE A 39 3.68 0.80 -5.49
N VAL A 40 2.46 0.83 -4.94
CA VAL A 40 1.30 1.53 -5.48
C VAL A 40 1.18 2.96 -4.96
N GLU A 41 1.48 3.19 -3.67
CA GLU A 41 1.42 4.51 -3.03
C GLU A 41 2.09 5.61 -3.87
N PRO A 42 3.26 5.41 -4.49
CA PRO A 42 3.90 6.48 -5.22
C PRO A 42 3.41 6.68 -6.66
N ILE A 43 2.40 5.93 -7.10
CA ILE A 43 1.83 6.02 -8.46
C ILE A 43 1.28 7.42 -8.77
N PRO A 44 0.49 8.09 -7.90
CA PRO A 44 -0.10 9.39 -8.24
C PRO A 44 0.95 10.41 -8.68
N ASP A 45 2.05 10.54 -7.94
CA ASP A 45 3.15 11.46 -8.24
C ASP A 45 3.94 11.14 -9.52
N ARG A 46 3.76 9.96 -10.12
CA ARG A 46 4.35 9.68 -11.44
C ARG A 46 3.70 10.54 -12.54
N ASP A 47 2.55 11.16 -12.27
CA ASP A 47 1.91 12.13 -13.16
C ASP A 47 2.84 13.30 -13.55
N GLN A 48 3.75 13.71 -12.67
CA GLN A 48 4.73 14.77 -12.90
C GLN A 48 5.68 14.47 -14.07
N ARG A 49 5.78 13.19 -14.48
CA ARG A 49 6.64 12.74 -15.57
C ARG A 49 5.89 12.56 -16.89
N ILE A 50 4.58 12.79 -16.91
CA ILE A 50 3.72 12.56 -18.08
C ILE A 50 3.28 13.92 -18.62
N PRO A 51 3.75 14.36 -19.81
CA PRO A 51 3.54 15.73 -20.31
C PRO A 51 2.09 16.22 -20.38
N PHE A 52 1.11 15.31 -20.46
CA PHE A 52 -0.30 15.62 -20.64
C PHE A 52 -1.12 15.50 -19.34
N LEU A 53 -0.51 15.05 -18.23
CA LEU A 53 -1.18 14.95 -16.94
C LEU A 53 -0.84 16.16 -16.07
N LYS A 54 -1.89 16.80 -15.53
CA LYS A 54 -1.71 17.82 -14.51
C LYS A 54 -1.42 17.14 -13.18
N HIS A 55 -0.32 17.52 -12.53
CA HIS A 55 -0.03 17.08 -11.17
C HIS A 55 -1.18 17.47 -10.23
N ARG A 56 -1.62 16.54 -9.38
CA ARG A 56 -2.80 16.71 -8.50
C ARG A 56 -4.13 16.91 -9.23
N GLY A 57 -4.19 16.43 -10.47
CA GLY A 57 -5.41 16.27 -11.23
C GLY A 57 -6.04 14.91 -10.95
N PHE A 58 -6.35 14.17 -12.01
CA PHE A 58 -7.04 12.88 -11.94
C PHE A 58 -6.39 11.87 -10.99
N SER A 59 -5.06 11.76 -10.99
CA SER A 59 -4.23 10.88 -10.14
C SER A 59 -4.43 11.07 -8.63
N HIS A 60 -4.88 12.25 -8.20
CA HIS A 60 -5.03 12.58 -6.77
C HIS A 60 -6.51 12.66 -6.34
N THR A 61 -7.31 11.71 -6.83
CA THR A 61 -8.77 11.64 -6.59
C THR A 61 -9.20 10.31 -5.99
N PHE A 62 -10.39 10.28 -5.37
CA PHE A 62 -11.03 9.03 -4.96
C PHE A 62 -11.41 8.15 -6.15
N GLY A 63 -11.79 8.76 -7.28
CA GLY A 63 -12.04 8.03 -8.52
C GLY A 63 -10.80 7.25 -9.00
N PHE A 64 -9.62 7.87 -8.95
CA PHE A 64 -8.37 7.20 -9.26
C PHE A 64 -8.01 6.12 -8.24
N ALA A 65 -8.25 6.36 -6.95
CA ALA A 65 -8.07 5.33 -5.91
C ALA A 65 -8.92 4.08 -6.21
N LEU A 66 -10.20 4.25 -6.58
CA LEU A 66 -11.07 3.16 -6.97
C LEU A 66 -10.60 2.47 -8.26
N LEU A 67 -10.18 3.22 -9.27
CA LEU A 67 -9.65 2.65 -10.52
C LEU A 67 -8.42 1.77 -10.26
N VAL A 68 -7.45 2.29 -9.51
CA VAL A 68 -6.24 1.54 -9.14
C VAL A 68 -6.62 0.31 -8.32
N GLY A 69 -7.50 0.46 -7.33
CA GLY A 69 -8.07 -0.65 -6.59
C GLY A 69 -8.65 -1.73 -7.50
N LEU A 70 -9.52 -1.38 -8.44
CA LEU A 70 -10.12 -2.33 -9.38
C LEU A 70 -9.06 -3.04 -10.23
N ILE A 71 -8.03 -2.32 -10.68
CA ILE A 71 -6.92 -2.91 -11.44
C ILE A 71 -6.15 -3.92 -10.58
N ILE A 72 -5.71 -3.53 -9.38
CA ILE A 72 -4.96 -4.42 -8.48
C ILE A 72 -5.83 -5.61 -8.04
N GLY A 73 -7.11 -5.40 -7.79
CA GLY A 73 -8.07 -6.45 -7.47
C GLY A 73 -8.30 -7.42 -8.63
N ALA A 74 -8.44 -6.92 -9.87
CA ALA A 74 -8.54 -7.76 -11.06
C ALA A 74 -7.27 -8.61 -11.25
N PHE A 75 -6.09 -8.03 -11.03
CA PHE A 75 -4.83 -8.78 -11.03
C PHE A 75 -4.78 -9.83 -9.94
N GLY A 76 -5.18 -9.51 -8.70
CA GLY A 76 -5.25 -10.48 -7.61
C GLY A 76 -6.20 -11.64 -7.91
N TRP A 77 -7.37 -11.35 -8.47
CA TRP A 77 -8.37 -12.34 -8.85
C TRP A 77 -7.91 -13.24 -10.00
N PHE A 78 -7.34 -12.65 -11.06
CA PHE A 78 -7.00 -13.38 -12.29
C PHE A 78 -5.62 -14.04 -12.27
N LEU A 79 -4.63 -13.38 -11.67
CA LEU A 79 -3.22 -13.81 -11.67
C LEU A 79 -2.73 -14.30 -10.32
N GLY A 80 -3.44 -14.04 -9.22
CA GLY A 80 -2.96 -14.35 -7.87
C GLY A 80 -2.52 -15.81 -7.74
N ASP A 81 -3.39 -16.77 -8.04
CA ASP A 81 -3.07 -18.21 -7.98
C ASP A 81 -1.86 -18.57 -8.86
N ARG A 82 -1.83 -18.04 -10.10
CA ARG A 82 -0.71 -18.28 -11.03
C ARG A 82 0.61 -17.70 -10.51
N ALA A 83 0.57 -16.52 -9.89
CA ALA A 83 1.75 -15.88 -9.34
C ALA A 83 2.33 -16.68 -8.17
N PHE A 84 1.49 -17.25 -7.29
CA PHE A 84 1.94 -18.14 -6.22
C PHE A 84 2.64 -19.38 -6.75
N VAL A 85 2.05 -20.03 -7.77
CA VAL A 85 2.64 -21.21 -8.41
C VAL A 85 3.97 -20.89 -9.06
N LEU A 86 4.03 -19.82 -9.88
CA LEU A 86 5.24 -19.42 -10.58
C LEU A 86 6.35 -18.99 -9.61
N ALA A 87 6.02 -18.22 -8.57
CA ALA A 87 6.99 -17.81 -7.56
C ALA A 87 7.55 -19.01 -6.78
N GLY A 88 6.69 -19.95 -6.38
CA GLY A 88 7.13 -21.17 -5.69
C GLY A 88 8.00 -22.08 -6.57
N GLN A 89 7.65 -22.23 -7.85
CA GLN A 89 8.46 -22.95 -8.83
C GLN A 89 9.82 -22.29 -9.07
N TRP A 90 9.83 -20.96 -9.24
CA TRP A 90 11.06 -20.20 -9.42
C TRP A 90 11.99 -20.32 -8.20
N LEU A 91 11.46 -20.19 -6.98
CA LEU A 91 12.21 -20.37 -5.74
C LEU A 91 12.81 -21.78 -5.65
N ALA A 92 12.02 -22.81 -5.94
CA ALA A 92 12.51 -24.19 -5.95
C ALA A 92 13.61 -24.40 -6.99
N SER A 93 13.45 -23.85 -8.20
CA SER A 93 14.48 -23.91 -9.25
C SER A 93 15.75 -23.10 -8.92
N SER A 94 15.65 -22.15 -7.99
CA SER A 94 16.75 -21.30 -7.54
C SER A 94 17.46 -21.85 -6.28
N GLY A 95 17.18 -23.10 -5.88
CA GLY A 95 17.80 -23.74 -4.72
C GLY A 95 17.06 -23.55 -3.39
N PHE A 96 15.94 -22.84 -3.38
CA PHE A 96 15.10 -22.62 -2.20
C PHE A 96 13.91 -23.59 -2.15
N THR A 97 14.16 -24.90 -2.36
CA THR A 97 13.11 -25.92 -2.51
C THR A 97 12.10 -25.95 -1.37
N GLY A 98 12.55 -25.87 -0.12
CA GLY A 98 11.66 -25.87 1.05
C GLY A 98 10.73 -24.66 1.11
N LEU A 99 11.25 -23.46 0.84
CA LEU A 99 10.45 -22.24 0.77
C LEU A 99 9.49 -22.27 -0.44
N GLY A 100 9.96 -22.74 -1.59
CA GLY A 100 9.15 -22.90 -2.79
C GLY A 100 7.95 -23.81 -2.56
N GLN A 101 8.15 -24.95 -1.89
CA GLN A 101 7.06 -25.86 -1.50
C GLN A 101 6.07 -25.22 -0.54
N GLN A 102 6.53 -24.45 0.45
CA GLN A 102 5.66 -23.72 1.37
C GLN A 102 4.81 -22.66 0.65
N VAL A 103 5.40 -21.92 -0.32
CA VAL A 103 4.68 -20.92 -1.13
C VAL A 103 3.60 -21.57 -2.00
N VAL A 104 3.91 -22.71 -2.65
CA VAL A 104 2.90 -23.45 -3.43
C VAL A 104 1.82 -24.05 -2.54
N ALA A 105 2.16 -24.55 -1.35
CA ALA A 105 1.21 -25.13 -0.40
C ALA A 105 0.26 -24.07 0.22
N ALA A 106 0.74 -22.85 0.46
CA ALA A 106 -0.09 -21.75 0.94
C ALA A 106 -1.25 -21.41 -0.02
N ARG A 107 -1.15 -21.77 -1.31
CA ARG A 107 -2.19 -21.52 -2.31
C ARG A 107 -3.50 -22.26 -2.05
N THR A 108 -3.45 -23.47 -1.48
CA THR A 108 -4.67 -24.30 -1.31
C THR A 108 -5.65 -23.73 -0.27
N ALA A 109 -5.22 -22.73 0.50
CA ALA A 109 -6.02 -22.07 1.52
C ALA A 109 -6.69 -20.76 1.05
N ILE A 110 -6.37 -20.24 -0.14
CA ILE A 110 -6.79 -18.91 -0.57
C ILE A 110 -7.55 -18.98 -1.89
N ASN A 111 -8.79 -18.51 -1.90
CA ASN A 111 -9.59 -18.46 -3.13
C ASN A 111 -9.31 -17.17 -3.94
N ALA A 112 -9.54 -17.22 -5.26
CA ALA A 112 -9.30 -16.10 -6.16
C ALA A 112 -10.09 -14.82 -5.77
N ALA A 113 -11.31 -14.99 -5.25
CA ALA A 113 -12.14 -13.87 -4.81
C ALA A 113 -11.52 -13.13 -3.61
N GLN A 114 -10.91 -13.84 -2.66
CA GLN A 114 -10.17 -13.26 -1.53
C GLN A 114 -8.96 -12.48 -2.02
N LEU A 115 -8.16 -13.03 -2.94
CA LEU A 115 -7.02 -12.32 -3.52
C LEU A 115 -7.46 -11.05 -4.27
N GLY A 116 -8.56 -11.12 -5.01
CA GLY A 116 -9.10 -9.95 -5.70
C GLY A 116 -9.64 -8.89 -4.76
N THR A 117 -10.39 -9.30 -3.73
CA THR A 117 -10.96 -8.38 -2.72
C THR A 117 -9.84 -7.72 -1.92
N PHE A 118 -8.84 -8.49 -1.52
CA PHE A 118 -7.67 -7.98 -0.80
C PHE A 118 -6.85 -7.03 -1.68
N GLY A 119 -6.58 -7.41 -2.92
CA GLY A 119 -5.89 -6.56 -3.89
C GLY A 119 -6.62 -5.23 -4.13
N PHE A 120 -7.95 -5.28 -4.27
CA PHE A 120 -8.78 -4.07 -4.35
C PHE A 120 -8.62 -3.19 -3.12
N ALA A 121 -8.81 -3.76 -1.92
CA ALA A 121 -8.72 -3.02 -0.67
C ALA A 121 -7.34 -2.37 -0.49
N MET A 122 -6.26 -3.10 -0.74
CA MET A 122 -4.88 -2.59 -0.61
C MET A 122 -4.52 -1.59 -1.70
N GLY A 123 -5.03 -1.76 -2.93
CA GLY A 123 -4.84 -0.79 -4.00
C GLY A 123 -5.53 0.55 -3.69
N VAL A 124 -6.78 0.52 -3.22
CA VAL A 124 -7.48 1.73 -2.76
C VAL A 124 -6.73 2.35 -1.57
N PHE A 125 -6.41 1.54 -0.56
CA PHE A 125 -5.72 1.99 0.65
C PHE A 125 -4.39 2.68 0.31
N ALA A 126 -3.58 2.11 -0.59
CA ALA A 126 -2.31 2.69 -1.01
C ALA A 126 -2.49 4.12 -1.56
N ILE A 127 -3.45 4.33 -2.45
CA ILE A 127 -3.73 5.67 -2.98
C ILE A 127 -4.26 6.60 -1.87
N LEU A 128 -5.15 6.12 -1.01
CA LEU A 128 -5.65 6.94 0.10
C LEU A 128 -4.54 7.39 1.06
N THR A 129 -3.58 6.52 1.38
CA THR A 129 -2.43 6.91 2.21
C THR A 129 -1.56 7.98 1.54
N HIS A 130 -1.37 7.90 0.23
CA HIS A 130 -0.72 8.96 -0.55
C HIS A 130 -1.49 10.29 -0.44
N LEU A 131 -2.81 10.25 -0.65
CA LEU A 131 -3.67 11.43 -0.55
C LEU A 131 -3.63 12.06 0.84
N ILE A 132 -3.61 11.25 1.91
CA ILE A 132 -3.44 11.73 3.29
C ILE A 132 -2.12 12.49 3.42
N GLY A 133 -1.02 11.94 2.91
CA GLY A 133 0.29 12.62 2.91
C GLY A 133 0.25 13.97 2.18
N ASP A 134 -0.55 14.10 1.13
CA ASP A 134 -0.71 15.35 0.41
C ASP A 134 -1.62 16.36 1.09
N VAL A 135 -2.68 15.90 1.76
CA VAL A 135 -3.57 16.74 2.59
C VAL A 135 -2.81 17.41 3.72
N LEU A 136 -1.75 16.80 4.27
CA LEU A 136 -0.89 17.41 5.29
C LEU A 136 -0.18 18.70 4.79
N THR A 137 -0.08 18.89 3.47
CA THR A 137 0.65 20.02 2.86
C THR A 137 -0.28 21.13 2.38
N PRO A 138 0.17 22.39 2.33
CA PRO A 138 -0.63 23.52 1.82
C PRO A 138 -1.16 23.34 0.39
N MET A 139 -0.47 22.55 -0.44
CA MET A 139 -0.89 22.33 -1.82
C MET A 139 -2.15 21.45 -1.91
N GLY A 140 -2.43 20.60 -0.90
CA GLY A 140 -3.68 19.84 -0.76
C GLY A 140 -4.02 18.90 -1.92
N ILE A 141 -5.27 18.46 -1.98
CA ILE A 141 -5.83 17.62 -3.05
C ILE A 141 -7.25 18.07 -3.43
N ARG A 142 -7.77 17.56 -4.56
CA ARG A 142 -9.17 17.73 -4.98
C ARG A 142 -9.82 16.35 -5.13
N PRO A 143 -10.24 15.71 -4.02
CA PRO A 143 -10.54 14.29 -4.00
C PRO A 143 -11.74 13.90 -4.87
N PHE A 144 -12.65 14.84 -5.11
CA PHE A 144 -13.88 14.65 -5.88
C PHE A 144 -13.80 15.18 -7.32
N TRP A 145 -12.63 15.57 -7.83
CA TRP A 145 -12.50 15.97 -9.24
C TRP A 145 -12.84 14.77 -10.15
N PRO A 146 -13.56 14.96 -11.29
CA PRO A 146 -14.01 16.22 -11.88
C PRO A 146 -15.39 16.72 -11.39
N LEU A 147 -16.04 16.01 -10.47
CA LEU A 147 -17.37 16.38 -9.96
C LEU A 147 -17.34 17.65 -9.11
N SER A 148 -16.21 17.93 -8.44
CA SER A 148 -15.98 19.16 -7.69
C SER A 148 -14.53 19.65 -7.80
N ASN A 149 -14.35 20.97 -7.76
CA ASN A 149 -13.04 21.63 -7.71
C ASN A 149 -12.61 22.02 -6.29
N SER A 150 -13.38 21.66 -5.26
CA SER A 150 -13.03 21.96 -3.87
C SER A 150 -11.69 21.34 -3.47
N SER A 151 -10.81 22.19 -2.94
CA SER A 151 -9.49 21.78 -2.45
C SER A 151 -9.56 21.45 -0.96
N TYR A 152 -8.90 20.38 -0.56
CA TYR A 152 -8.78 19.93 0.82
C TYR A 152 -7.31 19.92 1.23
N SER A 153 -6.99 20.65 2.29
CA SER A 153 -5.66 20.75 2.87
C SER A 153 -5.78 21.05 4.36
N LEU A 154 -4.96 20.38 5.18
CA LEU A 154 -4.79 20.69 6.59
C LEU A 154 -3.67 21.73 6.82
N SER A 155 -2.80 21.94 5.82
CA SER A 155 -1.68 22.90 5.89
C SER A 155 -0.80 22.76 7.14
N ILE A 156 -0.60 21.54 7.63
CA ILE A 156 0.16 21.24 8.85
C ILE A 156 1.65 21.51 8.64
N THR A 157 2.21 21.11 7.49
CA THR A 157 3.63 21.28 7.20
C THR A 157 3.89 21.43 5.71
N THR A 158 4.95 22.15 5.34
CA THR A 158 5.35 22.24 3.93
C THR A 158 5.97 20.93 3.45
N ALA A 159 5.74 20.57 2.19
CA ALA A 159 6.26 19.32 1.61
C ALA A 159 7.79 19.18 1.72
N LYS A 160 8.51 20.33 1.66
CA LYS A 160 9.97 20.41 1.72
C LYS A 160 10.56 20.41 3.13
N ASN A 161 9.76 20.38 4.19
CA ASN A 161 10.25 20.41 5.57
C ASN A 161 10.96 19.08 5.90
N PRO A 162 12.30 19.06 6.06
CA PRO A 162 13.03 17.81 6.29
C PRO A 162 12.68 17.19 7.65
N VAL A 163 12.42 18.01 8.68
CA VAL A 163 12.06 17.53 10.01
C VAL A 163 10.74 16.78 9.97
N ALA A 164 9.73 17.34 9.31
CA ALA A 164 8.42 16.68 9.20
C ALA A 164 8.47 15.37 8.41
N ASN A 165 9.23 15.34 7.31
CA ASN A 165 9.44 14.11 6.53
C ASN A 165 10.13 13.02 7.36
N SER A 166 11.20 13.37 8.09
CA SER A 166 11.92 12.44 8.96
C SER A 166 11.07 11.98 10.15
N ALA A 167 10.33 12.89 10.79
CA ALA A 167 9.45 12.55 11.90
C ALA A 167 8.37 11.55 11.50
N LEU A 168 7.69 11.78 10.37
CA LEU A 168 6.68 10.85 9.86
C LEU A 168 7.30 9.49 9.51
N LEU A 169 8.49 9.47 8.91
CA LEU A 169 9.21 8.22 8.65
C LEU A 169 9.53 7.46 9.94
N ILE A 170 10.11 8.13 10.93
CA ILE A 170 10.47 7.53 12.22
C ILE A 170 9.22 6.99 12.91
N LEU A 171 8.13 7.78 12.96
CA LEU A 171 6.87 7.34 13.56
C LEU A 171 6.28 6.13 12.84
N GLY A 172 6.28 6.12 11.50
CA GLY A 172 5.79 4.97 10.73
C GLY A 172 6.61 3.70 10.96
N VAL A 173 7.95 3.82 11.02
CA VAL A 173 8.85 2.70 11.32
C VAL A 173 8.62 2.19 12.75
N LEU A 174 8.53 3.08 13.74
CA LEU A 174 8.28 2.71 15.13
C LEU A 174 6.90 2.05 15.30
N ALA A 175 5.86 2.56 14.64
CA ALA A 175 4.54 1.96 14.66
C ALA A 175 4.52 0.56 14.04
N SER A 176 5.18 0.38 12.89
CA SER A 176 5.29 -0.91 12.22
C SER A 176 6.10 -1.92 13.02
N GLY A 177 7.24 -1.49 13.60
CA GLY A 177 8.07 -2.30 14.47
C GLY A 177 7.36 -2.67 15.78
N GLY A 178 6.62 -1.72 16.37
CA GLY A 178 5.80 -1.94 17.57
C GLY A 178 4.66 -2.92 17.30
N ALA A 179 3.96 -2.79 16.18
CA ALA A 179 2.96 -3.76 15.73
C ALA A 179 3.55 -5.17 15.60
N PHE A 180 4.71 -5.29 14.95
CA PHE A 180 5.40 -6.59 14.82
C PHE A 180 5.83 -7.15 16.17
N TRP A 181 6.40 -6.33 17.05
CA TRP A 181 6.83 -6.73 18.39
C TRP A 181 5.66 -7.17 19.28
N LEU A 182 4.53 -6.48 19.22
CA LEU A 182 3.31 -6.87 19.94
C LEU A 182 2.78 -8.21 19.46
N TRP A 183 2.85 -8.48 18.16
CA TRP A 183 2.43 -9.77 17.61
C TRP A 183 3.34 -10.92 18.10
N THR A 184 4.67 -10.74 18.09
CA THR A 184 5.60 -11.79 18.54
C THR A 184 5.56 -12.04 20.05
N THR A 185 5.26 -11.03 20.86
CA THR A 185 5.21 -11.17 22.32
C THR A 185 3.82 -11.53 22.86
N GLY A 186 2.76 -11.27 22.10
CA GLY A 186 1.37 -11.55 22.47
C GLY A 186 0.90 -13.00 22.25
N GLY A 187 1.80 -13.93 21.89
CA GLY A 187 1.47 -15.34 21.65
C GLY A 187 1.10 -15.67 20.20
N GLY A 188 1.61 -14.90 19.23
CA GLY A 188 1.54 -15.23 17.80
C GLY A 188 2.33 -16.45 17.39
#